data_AF-A0A3N5TDJ8-F1
#
_entry.id   AF-A0A3N5TDJ8-F1
#
_cell.length_a   1.000
_cell.length_b   1.000
_cell.length_c   1.000
_cell.angle_alpha   90.00
_cell.angle_beta   90.00
_cell.angle_gamma   90.00
#
_symmetry.space_group_name_H-M   'P 1'
#
loop_
_entity.id
_entity.type
_entity.pdbx_description
1 polymer ?
#
loop_
_entity_poly.entity_id
_entity_poly.type
_entity_poly.pdbx_seq_one_letter_code
_entity_poly.pdbx_strand_id
1 'polypeptide(L)'
;MFRQLELPFKSRGEALRVERSEEEPAAARGDERSGASDLMERVISRQNLQAALKRVRKNKGSPGIDGMTVEELGDHLRENWPGLREQLLCGRYRPAMVKQQLIPKSGGGMRKLGIPTVLDRFIQQALLQALQPMFDASFSQHSHGFRPGRRAQDAVVEAQRYVQQGRKIVVDVDLEQFFDRVNHDVLMGRLAKRIGDRRVLGLIRRYLEAGILA
;
A
#
# COMPACT_ATOMS: atom_id res chain seq x y z
N MET A 1 -21.93 18.85 -28.99
CA MET A 1 -23.29 18.29 -28.88
C MET A 1 -23.15 16.77 -29.03
N PHE A 2 -22.86 16.08 -27.93
CA PHE A 2 -22.58 14.64 -27.91
C PHE A 2 -23.89 13.87 -27.80
N ARG A 3 -24.25 13.10 -28.84
CA ARG A 3 -25.39 12.17 -28.78
C ARG A 3 -24.93 10.90 -28.03
N GLN A 4 -25.50 10.69 -26.85
CA GLN A 4 -25.57 9.36 -26.24
C GLN A 4 -26.34 8.44 -27.20
N LEU A 5 -25.68 7.39 -27.70
CA LEU A 5 -26.40 6.25 -28.24
C LEU A 5 -26.83 5.37 -27.06
N GLU A 6 -28.10 5.47 -26.69
CA GLU A 6 -28.73 4.47 -25.84
C GLU A 6 -28.97 3.21 -26.66
N LEU A 7 -28.29 2.13 -26.31
CA LEU A 7 -28.53 0.79 -26.87
C LEU A 7 -29.65 0.12 -26.07
N PRO A 8 -30.75 -0.32 -26.72
CA PRO A 8 -31.84 -0.99 -26.02
C PRO A 8 -31.44 -2.42 -25.66
N PHE A 9 -31.20 -2.68 -24.38
CA PHE A 9 -31.06 -4.03 -23.85
C PHE A 9 -32.42 -4.73 -23.87
N LYS A 10 -32.67 -5.57 -24.90
CA LYS A 10 -33.71 -6.61 -24.83
C LYS A 10 -33.10 -7.86 -24.23
N SER A 11 -33.57 -8.22 -23.05
CA SER A 11 -33.31 -9.46 -22.34
C SER A 11 -33.75 -10.68 -23.18
N ARG A 12 -32.79 -11.49 -23.61
CA ARG A 12 -32.99 -12.91 -23.94
C ARG A 12 -31.66 -13.60 -23.69
N GLY A 13 -31.53 -14.20 -22.51
CA GLY A 13 -30.39 -15.01 -22.14
C GLY A 13 -30.53 -16.39 -22.76
N GLU A 14 -29.72 -16.67 -23.77
CA GLU A 14 -29.38 -18.04 -24.17
C GLU A 14 -27.85 -18.06 -24.36
N ALA A 15 -27.14 -18.30 -23.26
CA ALA A 15 -25.72 -18.63 -23.32
C ALA A 15 -25.61 -20.10 -23.72
N LEU A 16 -24.97 -20.34 -24.87
CA LEU A 16 -24.48 -21.66 -25.27
C LEU A 16 -23.64 -22.25 -24.14
N ARG A 17 -24.01 -23.44 -23.66
CA ARG A 17 -23.19 -24.24 -22.74
C ARG A 17 -21.92 -24.63 -23.47
N VAL A 18 -20.83 -23.92 -23.21
CA VAL A 18 -19.48 -24.37 -23.53
C VAL A 18 -19.03 -25.25 -22.38
N GLU A 19 -18.67 -26.49 -22.69
CA GLU A 19 -18.06 -27.42 -21.74
C GLU A 19 -16.77 -26.82 -21.21
N ARG A 20 -16.70 -26.70 -19.89
CA ARG A 20 -15.55 -26.15 -19.16
C ARG A 20 -14.54 -27.28 -18.96
N SER A 21 -13.79 -27.61 -20.00
CA SER A 21 -12.55 -28.37 -19.89
C SER A 21 -11.39 -27.39 -19.76
N GLU A 22 -10.93 -27.17 -18.53
CA GLU A 22 -9.54 -26.85 -18.17
C GLU A 22 -9.49 -26.73 -16.64
N GLU A 23 -8.95 -27.78 -16.02
CA GLU A 23 -8.53 -27.78 -14.63
C GLU A 23 -7.43 -26.71 -14.46
N GLU A 24 -7.76 -25.63 -13.75
CA GLU A 24 -6.71 -24.76 -13.21
C GLU A 24 -5.87 -25.58 -12.23
N PRO A 25 -4.54 -25.65 -12.36
CA PRO A 25 -3.73 -26.36 -11.40
C PRO A 25 -3.86 -25.66 -10.06
N ALA A 26 -4.31 -26.41 -9.06
CA ALA A 26 -4.35 -26.01 -7.68
C ALA A 26 -2.99 -25.42 -7.29
N ALA A 27 -2.97 -24.12 -7.00
CA ALA A 27 -1.79 -23.44 -6.49
C ALA A 27 -1.23 -24.25 -5.33
N ALA A 28 0.01 -24.73 -5.51
CA ALA A 28 0.71 -25.58 -4.58
C ALA A 28 0.54 -25.03 -3.16
N ARG A 29 -0.01 -25.86 -2.28
CA ARG A 29 0.02 -25.65 -0.84
C ARG A 29 1.47 -25.73 -0.40
N GLY A 30 2.16 -24.59 -0.47
CA GLY A 30 3.40 -24.36 0.24
C GLY A 30 3.08 -24.29 1.72
N ASP A 31 3.11 -25.46 2.35
CA ASP A 31 3.11 -25.59 3.80
C ASP A 31 4.49 -25.17 4.31
N GLU A 32 4.67 -23.87 4.52
CA GLU A 32 5.82 -23.32 5.25
C GLU A 32 5.32 -22.30 6.27
N ARG A 33 4.69 -22.79 7.33
CA ARG A 33 4.54 -22.03 8.59
C ARG A 33 5.89 -21.94 9.34
N SER A 34 6.99 -21.65 8.66
CA SER A 34 8.33 -21.55 9.27
C SER A 34 8.90 -20.11 9.30
N GLY A 35 8.22 -19.10 8.75
CA GLY A 35 8.72 -17.71 8.70
C GLY A 35 8.07 -16.68 9.63
N ALA A 36 7.15 -17.09 10.53
CA ALA A 36 6.18 -16.18 11.16
C ALA A 36 6.62 -15.45 12.43
N SER A 37 7.77 -15.79 13.02
CA SER A 37 8.25 -15.19 14.27
C SER A 37 9.07 -13.92 14.04
N ASP A 38 9.90 -13.86 13.01
CA ASP A 38 11.02 -12.90 12.99
C ASP A 38 10.80 -11.68 12.08
N LEU A 39 9.57 -11.45 11.63
CA LEU A 39 9.30 -10.36 10.68
C LEU A 39 9.51 -9.00 11.34
N MET A 40 9.06 -8.80 12.58
CA MET A 40 9.34 -7.57 13.32
C MET A 40 10.86 -7.36 13.47
N GLU A 41 11.62 -8.40 13.77
CA GLU A 41 13.07 -8.37 13.91
C GLU A 41 13.74 -7.93 12.59
N ARG A 42 13.23 -8.39 11.45
CA ARG A 42 13.65 -7.92 10.13
C ARG A 42 13.31 -6.46 9.90
N VAL A 43 12.09 -6.03 10.28
CA VAL A 43 11.63 -4.63 10.20
C VAL A 43 12.57 -3.71 10.98
N ILE A 44 12.93 -4.09 12.21
CA ILE A 44 13.79 -3.30 13.10
C ILE A 44 15.28 -3.63 12.98
N SER A 45 15.69 -4.39 11.96
CA SER A 45 17.10 -4.71 11.73
C SER A 45 17.89 -3.44 11.40
N ARG A 46 19.13 -3.34 11.89
CA ARG A 46 19.97 -2.14 11.71
C ARG A 46 20.10 -1.73 10.24
N GLN A 47 20.29 -2.70 9.35
CA GLN A 47 20.43 -2.45 7.91
C GLN A 47 19.14 -1.88 7.30
N ASN A 48 17.98 -2.46 7.65
CA ASN A 48 16.67 -1.98 7.19
C ASN A 48 16.38 -0.57 7.69
N LEU A 49 16.62 -0.32 8.98
CA LEU A 49 16.42 1.01 9.57
C LEU A 49 17.35 2.07 8.95
N GLN A 50 18.60 1.74 8.66
CA GLN A 50 19.50 2.66 7.95
C GLN A 50 18.98 2.99 6.54
N ALA A 51 18.44 2.00 5.82
CA ALA A 51 17.83 2.21 4.51
C ALA A 51 16.55 3.06 4.62
N ALA A 52 15.71 2.80 5.62
CA ALA A 52 14.51 3.58 5.91
C ALA A 52 14.84 5.04 6.22
N LEU A 53 15.83 5.31 7.08
CA LEU A 53 16.27 6.66 7.42
C LEU A 53 16.76 7.42 6.17
N LYS A 54 17.60 6.78 5.35
CA LYS A 54 18.08 7.36 4.09
C LYS A 54 16.91 7.70 3.15
N ARG A 55 15.91 6.82 3.06
CA ARG A 55 14.74 7.01 2.20
C ARG A 55 13.85 8.16 2.70
N VAL A 56 13.58 8.25 3.99
CA VAL A 56 12.81 9.35 4.59
C VAL A 56 13.51 10.68 4.37
N ARG A 57 14.83 10.74 4.60
CA ARG A 57 15.68 11.91 4.28
C ARG A 57 15.60 12.33 2.82
N LYS A 58 15.68 11.36 1.90
CA LYS A 58 15.57 11.63 0.46
C LYS A 58 14.19 12.16 0.07
N ASN A 59 13.13 11.62 0.65
CA ASN A 59 11.75 12.02 0.33
C ASN A 59 11.39 13.39 0.89
N LYS A 60 12.15 13.92 1.87
CA LYS A 60 11.84 15.17 2.57
C LYS A 60 10.40 15.12 3.12
N GLY A 61 9.68 16.23 2.98
CA GLY A 61 8.27 16.35 3.37
C GLY A 61 8.11 17.12 4.68
N SER A 62 6.95 17.74 4.82
CA SER A 62 6.63 18.57 5.97
C SER A 62 6.61 17.76 7.27
N PRO A 63 6.88 18.42 8.41
CA PRO A 63 6.67 17.82 9.73
C PRO A 63 5.22 17.35 9.95
N GLY A 64 5.07 16.36 10.82
CA GLY A 64 3.75 15.91 11.29
C GLY A 64 3.15 16.87 12.31
N ILE A 65 2.25 16.34 13.15
CA ILE A 65 1.62 17.11 14.24
C ILE A 65 2.61 17.53 15.33
N ASP A 66 3.71 16.79 15.47
CA ASP A 66 4.75 16.97 16.49
C ASP A 66 5.78 18.03 16.11
N GLY A 67 5.73 18.57 14.89
CA GLY A 67 6.65 19.59 14.41
C GLY A 67 8.06 19.10 14.09
N MET A 68 8.38 17.84 14.39
CA MET A 68 9.71 17.26 14.12
C MET A 68 10.02 17.22 12.62
N THR A 69 11.19 17.72 12.28
CA THR A 69 11.76 17.74 10.93
C THR A 69 12.54 16.46 10.62
N VAL A 70 12.91 16.29 9.36
CA VAL A 70 13.62 15.09 8.90
C VAL A 70 15.09 15.08 9.34
N GLU A 71 15.62 16.28 9.59
CA GLU A 71 16.96 16.54 10.10
C GLU A 71 17.07 16.09 11.56
N GLU A 72 16.07 16.42 12.39
CA GLU A 72 16.00 16.10 13.82
C GLU A 72 15.80 14.61 14.12
N LEU A 73 15.25 13.83 13.18
CA LEU A 73 14.96 12.40 13.36
C LEU A 73 16.20 11.60 13.80
N GLY A 74 17.39 11.94 13.28
CA GLY A 74 18.61 11.22 13.61
C GLY A 74 18.97 11.32 15.09
N ASP A 75 18.75 12.49 15.68
CA ASP A 75 19.10 12.79 17.07
C ASP A 75 18.05 12.20 18.00
N HIS A 76 16.78 12.36 17.63
CA HIS A 76 15.66 11.73 18.32
C HIS A 76 15.82 10.21 18.42
N LEU A 77 16.23 9.54 17.34
CA LEU A 77 16.47 8.09 17.35
C LEU A 77 17.65 7.73 18.26
N ARG A 78 18.74 8.52 18.30
CA ARG A 78 19.89 8.22 19.17
C ARG A 78 19.49 8.19 20.65
N GLU A 79 18.60 9.08 21.06
CA GLU A 79 18.14 9.21 22.44
C GLU A 79 17.05 8.19 22.79
N ASN A 80 16.09 7.98 21.89
CA ASN A 80 14.84 7.27 22.20
C ASN A 80 14.77 5.84 21.67
N TRP A 81 15.75 5.40 20.86
CA TRP A 81 15.68 4.10 20.19
C TRP A 81 15.52 2.88 21.12
N PRO A 82 16.18 2.76 22.27
CA PRO A 82 16.01 1.60 23.15
C PRO A 82 14.55 1.38 23.54
N GLY A 83 13.85 2.45 23.94
CA GLY A 83 12.44 2.40 24.31
C GLY A 83 11.53 2.14 23.11
N LEU A 84 11.77 2.81 21.97
CA LEU A 84 11.01 2.59 20.74
C LEU A 84 11.14 1.13 20.24
N ARG A 85 12.35 0.59 20.28
CA ARG A 85 12.64 -0.79 19.90
C ARG A 85 11.87 -1.77 20.78
N GLU A 86 11.90 -1.56 22.09
CA GLU A 86 11.15 -2.40 23.02
C GLU A 86 9.65 -2.33 22.70
N GLN A 87 9.09 -1.13 22.56
CA GLN A 87 7.67 -0.92 22.23
C GLN A 87 7.25 -1.61 20.92
N LEU A 88 8.10 -1.61 19.90
CA LEU A 88 7.83 -2.31 18.64
C LEU A 88 7.84 -3.84 18.84
N LEU A 89 8.85 -4.36 19.55
CA LEU A 89 9.00 -5.81 19.79
C LEU A 89 7.92 -6.41 20.68
N CYS A 90 7.40 -5.64 21.64
CA CYS A 90 6.28 -6.07 22.49
C CYS A 90 4.92 -5.68 21.92
N GLY A 91 4.87 -5.04 20.74
CA GLY A 91 3.63 -4.64 20.08
C GLY A 91 2.86 -3.51 20.79
N ARG A 92 3.50 -2.73 21.66
CA ARG A 92 2.92 -1.59 22.40
C ARG A 92 3.06 -0.24 21.68
N TYR A 93 3.90 -0.13 20.65
CA TYR A 93 4.05 1.12 19.90
C TYR A 93 2.72 1.61 19.33
N ARG A 94 2.37 2.87 19.61
CA ARG A 94 1.17 3.54 19.10
C ARG A 94 1.58 4.68 18.16
N PRO A 95 1.15 4.66 16.89
CA PRO A 95 1.33 5.76 15.97
C PRO A 95 0.74 7.06 16.50
N ALA A 96 1.34 8.18 16.13
CA ALA A 96 0.76 9.49 16.38
C ALA A 96 -0.39 9.77 15.40
N MET A 97 -1.25 10.74 15.74
CA MET A 97 -2.27 11.22 14.81
C MET A 97 -1.64 11.85 13.57
N VAL A 98 -2.36 11.76 12.46
CA VAL A 98 -1.90 12.25 11.16
C VAL A 98 -2.34 13.71 11.00
N LYS A 99 -1.39 14.60 10.63
CA LYS A 99 -1.69 16.02 10.38
C LYS A 99 -2.44 16.17 9.07
N GLN A 100 -3.59 16.85 9.07
CA GLN A 100 -4.28 17.17 7.84
C GLN A 100 -3.68 18.43 7.18
N GLN A 101 -3.44 18.37 5.88
CA GLN A 101 -3.10 19.54 5.07
C GLN A 101 -3.98 19.59 3.82
N LEU A 102 -4.52 20.76 3.50
CA LEU A 102 -5.23 21.00 2.25
C LEU A 102 -4.25 21.50 1.20
N ILE A 103 -4.19 20.82 0.05
CA ILE A 103 -3.41 21.26 -1.11
C ILE A 103 -4.31 21.45 -2.33
N PRO A 104 -4.09 22.47 -3.16
CA PRO A 104 -4.89 22.69 -4.36
C PRO A 104 -4.65 21.56 -5.38
N LYS A 105 -5.72 21.09 -6.03
CA LYS A 105 -5.63 20.22 -7.20
C LYS A 105 -5.36 21.04 -8.46
N SER A 106 -4.65 20.47 -9.42
CA SER A 106 -4.40 21.10 -10.74
C SER A 106 -5.67 21.41 -11.54
N GLY A 107 -6.78 20.70 -11.28
CA GLY A 107 -8.09 20.89 -11.92
C GLY A 107 -9.13 21.64 -11.07
N GLY A 108 -8.72 22.28 -9.98
CA GLY A 108 -9.64 22.94 -9.03
C GLY A 108 -10.08 22.04 -7.87
N GLY A 109 -10.47 22.68 -6.76
CA GLY A 109 -10.77 22.02 -5.49
C GLY A 109 -9.54 21.70 -4.64
N MET A 110 -9.78 21.20 -3.42
CA MET A 110 -8.73 20.86 -2.44
C MET A 110 -8.58 19.35 -2.30
N ARG A 111 -7.33 18.90 -2.13
CA ARG A 111 -6.98 17.53 -1.73
C ARG A 111 -6.59 17.55 -0.26
N LYS A 112 -7.28 16.73 0.54
CA LYS A 112 -6.85 16.42 1.90
C LYS A 112 -5.64 15.50 1.83
N LEU A 113 -4.54 15.91 2.44
CA LEU A 113 -3.32 15.11 2.60
C LEU A 113 -3.14 14.81 4.08
N GLY A 114 -2.94 13.55 4.41
CA GLY A 114 -2.50 13.13 5.74
C GLY A 114 -0.98 13.07 5.80
N ILE A 115 -0.38 13.80 6.73
CA ILE A 115 1.06 13.85 6.95
C ILE A 115 1.38 13.21 8.30
N PRO A 116 1.87 11.96 8.34
CA PRO A 116 2.34 11.32 9.56
C PRO A 116 3.57 12.03 10.13
N THR A 117 3.87 11.81 11.41
CA THR A 117 5.13 12.25 12.02
C THR A 117 6.33 11.66 11.28
N VAL A 118 7.49 12.32 11.40
CA VAL A 118 8.70 11.84 10.73
C VAL A 118 9.11 10.45 11.26
N LEU A 119 8.93 10.22 12.57
CA LEU A 119 9.15 8.91 13.20
C LEU A 119 8.21 7.85 12.62
N ASP A 120 6.93 8.16 12.46
CA ASP A 120 5.96 7.23 11.87
C ASP A 120 6.27 6.93 10.40
N ARG A 121 6.67 7.94 9.61
CA ARG A 121 7.11 7.72 8.22
C ARG A 121 8.34 6.80 8.17
N PHE A 122 9.24 6.94 9.12
CA PHE A 122 10.42 6.08 9.25
C PHE A 122 10.04 4.62 9.54
N ILE A 123 9.13 4.38 10.50
CA ILE A 123 8.66 3.03 10.84
C ILE A 123 7.83 2.42 9.70
N GLN A 124 6.93 3.19 9.08
CA GLN A 124 6.18 2.76 7.90
C GLN A 124 7.10 2.39 6.73
N GLN A 125 8.17 3.16 6.53
CA GLN A 125 9.16 2.87 5.49
C GLN A 125 9.95 1.58 5.79
N ALA A 126 10.27 1.31 7.05
CA ALA A 126 10.90 0.06 7.49
C ALA A 126 9.97 -1.15 7.31
N LEU A 127 8.67 -1.00 7.64
CA LEU A 127 7.64 -2.00 7.38
C LEU A 127 7.53 -2.28 5.88
N LEU A 128 7.43 -1.25 5.05
CA LEU A 128 7.34 -1.39 3.60
C LEU A 128 8.51 -2.18 3.03
N GLN A 129 9.75 -1.89 3.45
CA GLN A 129 10.94 -2.58 2.96
C GLN A 129 10.94 -4.08 3.31
N ALA A 130 10.46 -4.44 4.51
CA ALA A 130 10.37 -5.85 4.91
C ALA A 130 9.23 -6.59 4.21
N LEU A 131 8.09 -5.93 4.00
CA LEU A 131 6.88 -6.52 3.43
C LEU A 131 6.92 -6.59 1.90
N GLN A 132 7.48 -5.59 1.24
CA GLN A 132 7.41 -5.45 -0.22
C GLN A 132 7.91 -6.69 -0.98
N PRO A 133 9.05 -7.33 -0.64
CA PRO A 133 9.48 -8.56 -1.31
C PRO A 133 8.49 -9.73 -1.17
N MET A 134 7.73 -9.80 -0.07
CA MET A 134 6.76 -10.87 0.18
C MET A 134 5.48 -10.73 -0.67
N PHE A 135 5.13 -9.49 -1.05
CA PHE A 135 3.92 -9.22 -1.81
C PHE A 135 4.20 -9.04 -3.31
N ASP A 136 5.28 -8.35 -3.67
CA ASP A 136 5.53 -7.93 -5.04
C ASP A 136 5.68 -9.11 -6.00
N ALA A 137 6.30 -10.20 -5.54
CA ALA A 137 6.46 -11.44 -6.32
C ALA A 137 5.13 -12.06 -6.79
N SER A 138 4.03 -11.75 -6.11
CA SER A 138 2.71 -12.30 -6.44
C SER A 138 1.77 -11.32 -7.14
N PHE A 139 2.18 -10.06 -7.29
CA PHE A 139 1.34 -9.07 -7.94
C PHE A 139 1.28 -9.32 -9.44
N SER A 140 0.11 -9.04 -10.02
CA SER A 140 -0.12 -9.16 -11.46
C SER A 140 0.97 -8.45 -12.27
N GLN A 141 1.35 -9.03 -13.41
CA GLN A 141 2.30 -8.42 -14.34
C GLN A 141 1.76 -7.11 -14.94
N HIS A 142 0.44 -6.90 -14.92
CA HIS A 142 -0.25 -5.70 -15.38
C HIS A 142 -0.46 -4.66 -14.27
N SER A 143 0.04 -4.92 -13.05
CA SER A 143 0.02 -3.96 -11.95
C SER A 143 1.30 -3.13 -11.97
N HIS A 144 1.18 -1.82 -12.21
CA HIS A 144 2.32 -0.92 -12.41
C HIS A 144 2.48 0.14 -11.30
N GLY A 145 1.41 0.46 -10.57
CA GLY A 145 1.41 1.52 -9.57
C GLY A 145 2.19 1.16 -8.30
N PHE A 146 3.03 2.07 -7.82
CA PHE A 146 3.75 1.99 -6.53
C PHE A 146 4.66 0.76 -6.36
N ARG A 147 5.11 0.16 -7.47
CA ARG A 147 5.98 -1.02 -7.45
C ARG A 147 7.43 -0.70 -7.86
N PRO A 148 8.44 -1.32 -7.22
CA PRO A 148 9.83 -1.15 -7.64
C PRO A 148 10.03 -1.60 -9.10
N GLY A 149 10.80 -0.83 -9.86
CA GLY A 149 11.12 -1.17 -11.24
C GLY A 149 9.96 -1.03 -12.23
N ARG A 150 8.81 -0.48 -11.81
CA ARG A 150 7.65 -0.22 -12.67
C ARG A 150 7.25 1.24 -12.63
N ARG A 151 6.81 1.77 -13.77
CA ARG A 151 6.46 3.18 -13.95
C ARG A 151 5.13 3.31 -14.70
N ALA A 152 4.50 4.48 -14.57
CA ALA A 152 3.27 4.78 -15.30
C ALA A 152 3.45 4.66 -16.83
N GLN A 153 4.65 4.96 -17.35
CA GLN A 153 4.96 4.81 -18.77
C GLN A 153 4.83 3.35 -19.25
N ASP A 154 5.18 2.37 -18.42
CA ASP A 154 5.12 0.95 -18.77
C ASP A 154 3.66 0.51 -19.00
N ALA A 155 2.74 1.02 -18.17
CA ALA A 155 1.30 0.78 -18.33
C ALA A 155 0.75 1.37 -19.64
N VAL A 156 1.24 2.55 -20.04
CA VAL A 156 0.84 3.20 -21.29
C VAL A 156 1.32 2.40 -22.50
N VAL A 157 2.58 1.96 -22.50
CA VAL A 157 3.15 1.14 -23.58
C VAL A 157 2.37 -0.18 -23.72
N GLU A 158 2.04 -0.81 -22.59
CA GLU A 158 1.24 -2.03 -22.60
C GLU A 158 -0.18 -1.80 -23.14
N ALA A 159 -0.84 -0.71 -22.74
CA ALA A 159 -2.16 -0.34 -23.26
C ALA A 159 -2.12 -0.07 -24.77
N GLN A 160 -1.08 0.61 -25.27
CA GLN A 160 -0.89 0.82 -26.71
C GLN A 160 -0.77 -0.49 -27.48
N ARG A 161 -0.06 -1.48 -26.92
CA ARG A 161 0.04 -2.82 -27.53
C ARG A 161 -1.32 -3.49 -27.68
N TYR A 162 -2.21 -3.38 -26.69
CA TYR A 162 -3.57 -3.93 -26.80
C TYR A 162 -4.38 -3.27 -27.92
N VAL A 163 -4.26 -1.95 -28.09
CA VAL A 163 -4.90 -1.22 -29.19
C VAL A 163 -4.36 -1.69 -30.54
N GLN A 164 -3.04 -1.86 -30.67
CA GLN A 164 -2.40 -2.37 -31.89
C GLN A 164 -2.83 -3.81 -32.22
N GLN A 165 -3.14 -4.62 -31.21
CA GLN A 165 -3.70 -5.97 -31.36
C GLN A 165 -5.19 -5.98 -31.71
N GLY A 166 -5.82 -4.81 -31.91
CA GLY A 166 -7.22 -4.70 -32.33
C GLY A 166 -8.23 -4.52 -31.20
N ARG A 167 -7.79 -4.43 -29.93
CA ARG A 167 -8.68 -4.13 -28.79
C ARG A 167 -8.95 -2.63 -28.74
N LYS A 168 -10.05 -2.20 -29.39
CA LYS A 168 -10.39 -0.78 -29.59
C LYS A 168 -11.33 -0.18 -28.53
N ILE A 169 -11.89 -1.01 -27.66
CA ILE A 169 -12.82 -0.59 -26.61
C ILE A 169 -12.10 -0.65 -25.26
N VAL A 170 -12.15 0.45 -24.52
CA VAL A 170 -11.62 0.55 -23.16
C VAL A 170 -12.78 0.59 -22.17
N VAL A 171 -12.71 -0.25 -21.15
CA VAL A 171 -13.59 -0.19 -19.99
C VAL A 171 -12.82 0.54 -18.89
N ASP A 172 -13.16 1.81 -18.70
CA ASP A 172 -12.52 2.66 -17.68
C ASP A 172 -13.28 2.55 -16.36
N VAL A 173 -12.59 2.10 -15.31
CA VAL A 173 -13.15 1.90 -13.98
C VAL A 173 -12.24 2.58 -12.97
N ASP A 174 -12.75 3.62 -12.33
CA ASP A 174 -12.06 4.35 -11.27
C ASP A 174 -12.74 4.13 -9.92
N LEU A 175 -11.93 4.03 -8.86
CA LEU A 175 -12.42 3.91 -7.49
C LEU A 175 -12.33 5.26 -6.80
N GLU A 176 -13.49 5.87 -6.57
CA GLU A 176 -13.57 7.12 -5.84
C GLU A 176 -13.08 6.94 -4.39
N GLN A 177 -12.18 7.83 -3.94
CA GLN A 177 -11.75 7.92 -2.53
C GLN A 177 -11.27 6.56 -1.97
N PHE A 178 -10.46 5.83 -2.74
CA PHE A 178 -9.99 4.47 -2.38
C PHE A 178 -9.58 4.35 -0.91
N PHE A 179 -8.66 5.20 -0.43
CA PHE A 179 -8.14 5.10 0.94
C PHE A 179 -9.19 5.44 2.01
N ASP A 180 -10.18 6.28 1.71
CA ASP A 180 -11.23 6.64 2.66
C ASP A 180 -12.30 5.54 2.77
N ARG A 181 -12.40 4.66 1.77
CA ARG A 181 -13.44 3.61 1.67
C ARG A 181 -12.92 2.19 1.86
N VAL A 182 -11.61 1.99 2.02
CA VAL A 182 -11.03 0.65 2.25
C VAL A 182 -11.51 0.12 3.61
N ASN A 183 -12.21 -1.01 3.59
CA ASN A 183 -12.60 -1.69 4.82
C ASN A 183 -11.35 -2.31 5.49
N HIS A 184 -11.05 -1.87 6.71
CA HIS A 184 -9.85 -2.29 7.44
C HIS A 184 -9.84 -3.79 7.74
N ASP A 185 -10.99 -4.39 8.07
CA ASP A 185 -11.05 -5.82 8.40
C ASP A 185 -10.80 -6.71 7.18
N VAL A 186 -11.35 -6.33 6.02
CA VAL A 186 -11.07 -7.02 4.76
C VAL A 186 -9.59 -6.92 4.38
N LEU A 187 -9.00 -5.72 4.50
CA LEU A 187 -7.57 -5.52 4.25
C LEU A 187 -6.70 -6.36 5.20
N MET A 188 -6.99 -6.30 6.50
CA MET A 188 -6.26 -7.06 7.51
C MET A 188 -6.41 -8.57 7.31
N GLY A 189 -7.60 -9.04 6.91
CA GLY A 189 -7.83 -10.45 6.56
C GLY A 189 -6.99 -10.91 5.36
N ARG A 190 -6.77 -10.05 4.35
CA ARG A 190 -5.87 -10.35 3.22
C ARG A 190 -4.40 -10.37 3.65
N LEU A 191 -3.98 -9.43 4.49
CA LEU A 191 -2.61 -9.37 5.00
C LEU A 191 -2.26 -10.58 5.88
N ALA A 192 -3.20 -10.99 6.75
CA ALA A 192 -3.01 -12.13 7.66
C ALA A 192 -2.83 -13.48 6.94
N LYS A 193 -3.23 -13.60 5.66
CA LYS A 193 -2.96 -14.80 4.85
C LYS A 193 -1.47 -15.01 4.57
N ARG A 194 -0.65 -13.96 4.68
CA ARG A 194 0.78 -13.98 4.33
C ARG A 194 1.70 -13.50 5.44
N ILE A 195 1.19 -12.69 6.36
CA ILE A 195 1.93 -12.20 7.51
C ILE A 195 1.50 -13.02 8.73
N GLY A 196 2.41 -13.85 9.23
CA GLY A 196 2.18 -14.61 10.47
C GLY A 196 2.51 -13.83 11.76
N ASP A 197 3.32 -12.77 11.67
CA ASP A 197 3.72 -11.97 12.83
C ASP A 197 2.59 -11.04 13.29
N ARG A 198 1.99 -11.38 14.44
CA ARG A 198 0.88 -10.63 15.04
C ARG A 198 1.27 -9.21 15.45
N ARG A 199 2.54 -8.95 15.78
CA ARG A 199 3.03 -7.62 16.17
C ARG A 199 3.00 -6.68 14.97
N VAL A 200 3.42 -7.19 13.81
CA VAL A 200 3.38 -6.45 12.54
C VAL A 200 1.94 -6.19 12.12
N LEU A 201 1.06 -7.20 12.15
CA LEU A 201 -0.37 -7.01 11.86
C LEU A 201 -1.01 -5.98 12.80
N GLY A 202 -0.73 -6.07 14.11
CA GLY A 202 -1.23 -5.12 15.09
C GLY A 202 -0.74 -3.69 14.84
N LEU A 203 0.52 -3.52 14.45
CA LEU A 203 1.08 -2.22 14.11
C LEU A 203 0.45 -1.63 12.84
N ILE A 204 0.25 -2.43 11.79
CA ILE A 204 -0.43 -1.99 10.56
C ILE A 204 -1.85 -1.54 10.88
N ARG A 205 -2.61 -2.33 11.66
CA ARG A 205 -3.96 -1.96 12.08
C ARG A 205 -3.98 -0.62 12.82
N ARG A 206 -3.06 -0.41 13.76
CA ARG A 206 -2.96 0.88 14.47
C ARG A 206 -2.62 2.05 13.56
N TYR A 207 -1.87 1.85 12.48
CA TYR A 207 -1.65 2.90 11.48
C TYR A 207 -2.90 3.20 10.67
N LEU A 208 -3.72 2.20 10.34
CA LEU A 208 -5.00 2.39 9.65
C LEU A 208 -6.01 3.11 10.54
N GLU A 209 -5.98 2.84 11.84
CA GLU A 209 -6.87 3.44 12.85
C GLU A 209 -6.35 4.77 13.41
N ALA A 210 -5.14 5.19 13.04
CA ALA A 210 -4.56 6.45 13.48
C ALA A 210 -5.44 7.61 13.00
N GLY A 211 -6.04 8.34 13.95
CA GLY A 211 -6.94 9.44 13.65
C GLY A 211 -6.25 10.59 12.90
N ILE A 212 -7.06 11.39 12.20
CA ILE A 212 -6.62 12.63 11.56
C ILE A 212 -6.89 13.78 12.51
N LEU A 213 -5.88 14.63 12.75
CA LEU A 213 -6.06 15.91 13.41
C LEU A 213 -6.13 17.00 12.33
N ALA A 214 -7.26 17.71 12.30
CA ALA A 214 -7.55 18.80 11.36
C ALA A 214 -6.99 20.13 11.86
#